data_AF-A0A841D5C5-F1
#
_entry.id   AF-A0A841D5C5-F1
#
_cell.length_a   1.000
_cell.length_b   1.000
_cell.length_c   1.000
_cell.angle_alpha   90.00
_cell.angle_beta   90.00
_cell.angle_gamma   90.00
#
_symmetry.space_group_name_H-M   'P 1'
#
loop_
_entity.id
_entity.type
_entity.pdbx_description
1 polymer ?
#
loop_
_entity_poly.entity_id
_entity_poly.type
_entity_poly.pdbx_seq_one_letter_code
_entity_poly.pdbx_strand_id
1 'polypeptide(L)'
;MLDRTLTPAGLSLVLPVHPSVVAAAYLAAGLGIELFNVPWFTATQREVDPALLARVSSLDFLLSYGLAPVGLVLIAPAMDAFGRPAVLGVCALVCFLAPAAAALVPGARGFSRRPPRDPGPAGSSAP
;
A
#
# COMPACT_ATOMS: atom_id res chain seq x y z
N MET A 1 -4.05 33.79 -24.29
CA MET A 1 -4.25 34.31 -22.91
C MET A 1 -4.91 33.26 -22.01
N LEU A 2 -4.58 31.98 -22.18
CA LEU A 2 -5.17 30.87 -21.43
C LEU A 2 -4.02 29.93 -21.09
N ASP A 3 -3.27 30.22 -20.01
CA ASP A 3 -2.24 29.31 -19.46
C ASP A 3 -1.60 29.81 -18.14
N ARG A 4 -2.41 30.30 -17.20
CA ARG A 4 -1.93 30.60 -15.83
C ARG A 4 -2.82 30.04 -14.72
N THR A 5 -3.94 29.42 -15.06
CA THR A 5 -4.95 28.93 -14.11
C THR A 5 -4.87 27.43 -13.81
N LEU A 6 -3.95 26.69 -14.45
CA LEU A 6 -3.78 25.24 -14.26
C LEU A 6 -2.63 24.85 -13.34
N THR A 7 -1.99 25.79 -12.66
CA THR A 7 -0.90 25.43 -11.75
C THR A 7 -1.45 25.12 -10.37
N PRO A 8 -1.18 23.94 -9.78
CA PRO A 8 -1.40 23.64 -8.35
C PRO A 8 -0.50 24.50 -7.41
N ALA A 9 -0.20 25.74 -7.81
CA ALA A 9 0.67 26.70 -7.15
C ALA A 9 0.14 27.15 -5.79
N GLY A 10 -1.17 27.05 -5.55
CA GLY A 10 -1.78 27.45 -4.27
C GLY A 10 -1.26 26.66 -3.07
N LEU A 11 -0.91 25.37 -3.23
CA LEU A 11 -0.44 24.54 -2.11
C LEU A 11 1.07 24.62 -1.89
N SER A 12 1.84 24.95 -2.93
CA SER A 12 3.30 25.05 -2.86
C SER A 12 3.80 26.31 -2.13
N LEU A 13 2.94 27.30 -1.90
CA LEU A 13 3.31 28.59 -1.30
C LEU A 13 3.21 28.62 0.23
N VAL A 14 2.72 27.54 0.87
CA VAL A 14 2.42 27.54 2.32
C VAL A 14 3.51 26.87 3.16
N LEU A 15 4.40 26.08 2.56
CA LEU A 15 5.48 25.39 3.27
C LEU A 15 6.86 25.88 2.77
N PRO A 16 7.87 26.00 3.66
CA PRO A 16 9.25 26.38 3.28
C PRO A 16 9.99 25.22 2.57
N VAL A 17 9.33 24.50 1.67
CA VAL A 17 9.86 23.34 0.94
C VAL A 17 9.57 23.51 -0.54
N HIS A 18 10.58 23.34 -1.38
CA HIS A 18 10.45 23.52 -2.83
C HIS A 18 9.42 22.52 -3.41
N PRO A 19 8.49 22.94 -4.28
CA PRO A 19 7.41 22.09 -4.81
C PRO A 19 7.91 20.79 -5.45
N SER A 20 9.09 20.80 -6.07
CA SER A 20 9.68 19.60 -6.67
C SER A 20 9.99 18.51 -5.64
N VAL A 21 10.32 18.87 -4.40
CA VAL A 21 10.60 17.90 -3.32
C VAL A 21 9.31 17.21 -2.92
N VAL A 22 8.22 17.97 -2.77
CA VAL A 22 6.90 17.42 -2.48
C VAL A 22 6.44 16.52 -3.62
N ALA A 23 6.57 16.96 -4.87
CA ALA A 23 6.23 16.16 -6.04
C ALA A 23 7.05 14.86 -6.10
N ALA A 24 8.36 14.92 -5.87
CA ALA A 24 9.23 13.74 -5.83
C ALA A 24 8.83 12.77 -4.70
N ALA A 25 8.45 13.28 -3.52
CA ALA A 25 7.98 12.46 -2.42
C ALA A 25 6.66 11.75 -2.75
N TYR A 26 5.70 12.45 -3.37
CA TYR A 26 4.45 11.83 -3.84
C TYR A 26 4.69 10.79 -4.94
N LEU A 27 5.61 11.06 -5.88
CA LEU A 27 6.00 10.09 -6.90
C LEU A 27 6.63 8.84 -6.27
N ALA A 28 7.56 9.00 -5.33
CA ALA A 28 8.18 7.88 -4.62
C ALA A 28 7.15 7.07 -3.82
N ALA A 29 6.21 7.73 -3.15
CA ALA A 29 5.11 7.07 -2.44
C ALA A 29 4.21 6.28 -3.41
N GLY A 30 3.82 6.89 -4.53
CA GLY A 30 3.02 6.22 -5.57
C GLY A 30 3.71 5.00 -6.16
N LEU A 31 4.99 5.11 -6.51
CA LEU A 31 5.79 3.98 -6.99
C LEU A 31 5.87 2.85 -5.95
N GLY A 32 6.08 3.19 -4.67
CA GLY A 32 6.09 2.22 -3.59
C GLY A 32 4.75 1.48 -3.44
N ILE A 33 3.63 2.20 -3.55
CA ILE A 33 2.28 1.63 -3.48
C ILE A 33 2.06 0.64 -4.63
N GLU A 34 2.40 1.00 -5.87
CA GLU A 34 2.22 0.11 -7.03
C GLU A 34 3.12 -1.13 -6.95
N LEU A 35 4.38 -0.94 -6.52
CA LEU A 35 5.33 -2.04 -6.31
C LEU A 35 4.85 -3.02 -5.23
N PHE A 36 4.05 -2.56 -4.27
CA PHE A 36 3.42 -3.40 -3.25
C PHE A 36 2.11 -4.04 -3.73
N ASN A 37 1.21 -3.24 -4.31
CA ASN A 37 -0.16 -3.66 -4.65
C ASN A 37 -0.20 -4.78 -5.69
N VAL A 38 0.57 -4.67 -6.77
CA VAL A 38 0.52 -5.66 -7.86
C VAL A 38 0.95 -7.07 -7.37
N PRO A 39 2.08 -7.23 -6.68
CA PRO A 39 2.44 -8.50 -6.05
C PRO A 39 1.44 -8.94 -4.98
N TRP A 40 0.93 -8.03 -4.14
CA TRP A 40 -0.03 -8.34 -3.09
C TRP A 40 -1.31 -8.99 -3.63
N PHE A 41 -1.94 -8.38 -4.64
CA PHE A 41 -3.13 -8.95 -5.26
C PHE A 41 -2.83 -10.31 -5.92
N THR A 42 -1.68 -10.42 -6.60
CA THR A 42 -1.28 -11.67 -7.24
C THR A 42 -1.05 -12.79 -6.21
N ALA A 43 -0.37 -12.50 -5.11
CA ALA A 43 -0.11 -13.46 -4.04
C ALA A 43 -1.42 -13.88 -3.35
N THR A 44 -2.29 -12.92 -3.03
CA THR A 44 -3.60 -13.18 -2.41
C THR A 44 -4.43 -14.15 -3.26
N GLN A 45 -4.51 -13.92 -4.58
CA GLN A 45 -5.23 -14.81 -5.50
C GLN A 45 -4.62 -16.21 -5.60
N ARG A 46 -3.31 -16.36 -5.39
CA ARG A 46 -2.60 -17.65 -5.49
C ARG A 46 -2.60 -18.45 -4.19
N GLU A 47 -2.58 -17.77 -3.05
CA GLU A 47 -2.34 -18.38 -1.74
C GLU A 47 -3.61 -18.53 -0.89
N VAL A 48 -4.60 -17.65 -1.07
CA VAL A 48 -5.86 -17.71 -0.31
C VAL A 48 -6.86 -18.66 -0.99
N ASP A 49 -7.53 -19.46 -0.18
CA ASP A 49 -8.61 -20.35 -0.64
C ASP A 49 -9.70 -19.54 -1.39
N PRO A 50 -10.13 -19.96 -2.59
CA PRO A 50 -11.19 -19.29 -3.34
C PRO A 50 -12.46 -18.99 -2.54
N ALA A 51 -12.84 -19.86 -1.60
CA ALA A 51 -14.03 -19.67 -0.75
C ALA A 51 -13.86 -18.54 0.29
N LEU A 52 -12.62 -18.14 0.59
CA LEU A 52 -12.30 -17.10 1.57
C LEU A 52 -11.84 -15.78 0.93
N LEU A 53 -11.51 -15.78 -0.37
CA LEU A 53 -11.00 -14.60 -1.09
C LEU A 53 -11.86 -13.34 -0.88
N ALA A 54 -13.18 -13.45 -1.00
CA ALA A 54 -14.09 -12.32 -0.83
C ALA A 54 -14.04 -11.73 0.60
N ARG A 55 -13.89 -12.60 1.62
CA ARG A 55 -13.79 -12.17 3.02
C ARG A 55 -12.43 -11.53 3.32
N VAL A 56 -11.36 -12.09 2.77
CA VAL A 56 -10.01 -11.53 2.95
C VAL A 56 -9.91 -10.16 2.26
N SER A 57 -10.39 -10.05 1.03
CA SER A 57 -10.36 -8.78 0.28
C SER A 57 -11.24 -7.70 0.92
N SER A 58 -12.42 -8.05 1.43
CA SER A 58 -13.28 -7.06 2.10
C SER A 58 -12.65 -6.54 3.39
N LEU A 59 -11.98 -7.39 4.17
CA LEU A 59 -11.24 -6.98 5.35
C LEU A 59 -10.02 -6.09 5.00
N ASP A 60 -9.28 -6.43 3.94
CA ASP A 60 -8.13 -5.66 3.47
C ASP A 60 -8.54 -4.23 3.06
N PHE A 61 -9.60 -4.10 2.26
CA PHE A 61 -10.13 -2.80 1.86
C PHE A 61 -10.77 -2.03 3.03
N LEU A 62 -11.51 -2.72 3.90
CA LEU A 62 -12.10 -2.10 5.08
C LEU A 62 -11.02 -1.53 6.00
N LEU A 63 -9.90 -2.24 6.19
CA LEU A 63 -8.80 -1.74 7.01
C LEU A 63 -8.09 -0.57 6.34
N SER A 64 -7.80 -0.69 5.04
CA SER A 64 -7.08 0.32 4.27
C SER A 64 -7.83 1.65 4.18
N TYR A 65 -9.14 1.60 3.88
CA TYR A 65 -9.95 2.81 3.76
C TYR A 65 -10.61 3.23 5.07
N GLY A 66 -10.94 2.27 5.95
CA GLY A 66 -11.63 2.55 7.22
C GLY A 66 -10.75 3.25 8.25
N LEU A 67 -9.43 3.10 8.18
CA LEU A 67 -8.51 3.83 9.05
C LEU A 67 -8.27 5.29 8.62
N ALA A 68 -8.52 5.63 7.35
CA ALA A 68 -8.33 6.98 6.83
C ALA A 68 -9.11 8.06 7.62
N PRO A 69 -10.43 7.93 7.88
CA PRO A 69 -11.16 8.93 8.65
C PRO A 69 -10.64 9.04 10.10
N VAL A 70 -10.21 7.93 10.70
CA VAL A 70 -9.63 7.94 12.05
C VAL A 70 -8.34 8.74 12.07
N GLY A 71 -7.45 8.52 11.09
CA GLY A 71 -6.23 9.31 10.93
C GLY A 71 -6.51 10.80 10.75
N LEU A 72 -7.49 11.16 9.92
CA LEU A 72 -7.87 12.56 9.68
C LEU A 72 -8.43 13.25 10.94
N VAL A 73 -9.20 12.53 11.76
CA VAL A 73 -9.71 13.07 13.03
C VAL A 73 -8.60 13.24 14.05
N LEU A 74 -7.63 12.32 14.10
CA LEU A 74 -6.57 12.31 15.11
C LEU A 74 -5.39 13.24 14.76
N ILE A 75 -5.14 13.53 13.49
CA ILE A 75 -3.93 14.26 13.08
C ILE A 75 -3.91 15.70 13.61
N ALA A 76 -5.05 16.40 13.56
CA ALA A 76 -5.15 17.78 14.04
C ALA A 76 -4.90 17.90 15.56
N PRO A 77 -5.63 17.19 16.44
CA PRO A 77 -5.38 17.26 17.88
C PRO A 77 -3.98 16.76 18.26
N ALA A 78 -3.42 15.77 17.53
CA ALA A 78 -2.05 15.35 17.74
C ALA A 78 -1.04 16.46 17.40
N MET A 79 -1.27 17.21 16.31
CA MET A 79 -0.43 18.34 15.93
C MET A 79 -0.50 19.48 16.95
N ASP A 80 -1.67 19.72 17.55
CA ASP A 80 -1.83 20.72 18.61
C ASP A 80 -1.13 20.31 19.91
N ALA A 81 -1.17 19.02 20.26
CA ALA A 81 -0.57 18.50 21.49
C ALA A 81 0.96 18.29 21.40
N PHE A 82 1.46 17.79 20.26
CA PHE A 82 2.86 17.35 20.11
C PHE A 82 3.66 18.18 19.10
N GLY A 83 3.00 19.04 18.33
CA GLY A 83 3.62 19.83 17.26
C GLY A 83 3.76 19.09 15.93
N ARG A 84 3.76 19.87 14.85
CA ARG A 84 3.83 19.37 13.46
C ARG A 84 5.03 18.46 13.15
N PRO A 85 6.29 18.83 13.47
CA PRO A 85 7.44 18.03 13.06
C PRO A 85 7.48 16.65 13.74
N ALA A 86 7.07 16.56 15.01
CA ALA A 86 7.00 15.30 15.73
C ALA A 86 5.96 14.36 15.11
N VAL A 87 4.74 14.86 14.88
CA VAL A 87 3.65 14.07 14.30
C VAL A 87 3.99 13.60 12.89
N LEU A 88 4.49 14.49 12.03
CA LEU A 88 4.89 14.13 10.67
C LEU A 88 6.07 13.14 10.66
N GLY A 89 7.02 13.28 11.59
CA GLY A 89 8.12 12.33 11.76
C GLY A 89 7.64 10.93 12.14
N VAL A 90 6.67 10.83 13.05
CA VAL A 90 6.04 9.55 13.42
C VAL A 90 5.30 8.94 12.23
N CYS A 91 4.49 9.74 11.52
CA CYS A 91 3.79 9.26 10.31
C CYS A 91 4.78 8.71 9.27
N ALA A 92 5.86 9.45 8.99
CA ALA A 92 6.90 9.00 8.07
C ALA A 92 7.52 7.68 8.54
N LEU A 93 7.89 7.58 9.83
CA LEU A 93 8.47 6.37 10.40
C LEU A 93 7.53 5.17 10.26
N VAL A 94 6.24 5.33 10.58
CA VAL A 94 5.23 4.26 10.46
C VAL A 94 5.08 3.82 9.01
N CYS A 95 5.02 4.76 8.07
CA CYS A 95 4.92 4.47 6.63
C CYS A 95 6.12 3.67 6.08
N PHE A 96 7.31 3.80 6.66
CA PHE A 96 8.48 3.00 6.26
C PHE A 96 8.62 1.70 7.05
N LEU A 97 8.41 1.73 8.37
CA LEU A 97 8.62 0.58 9.24
C LEU A 97 7.57 -0.49 9.05
N ALA A 98 6.30 -0.14 8.83
CA ALA A 98 5.24 -1.16 8.68
C ALA A 98 5.46 -2.03 7.42
N PRO A 99 5.69 -1.48 6.22
CA PRO A 99 6.06 -2.28 5.05
C PRO A 99 7.39 -3.01 5.21
N ALA A 100 8.39 -2.38 5.84
CA ALA A 100 9.68 -3.04 6.10
C ALA A 100 9.51 -4.27 6.99
N ALA A 101 8.72 -4.16 8.06
CA ALA A 101 8.40 -5.29 8.94
C ALA A 101 7.65 -6.41 8.19
N ALA A 102 6.68 -6.05 7.34
CA ALA A 102 5.98 -7.02 6.48
C ALA A 102 6.94 -7.74 5.52
N ALA A 103 7.92 -7.04 4.94
CA ALA A 103 8.92 -7.62 4.06
C ALA A 103 9.90 -8.59 4.77
N LEU A 104 9.99 -8.53 6.10
CA LEU A 104 10.78 -9.48 6.88
C LEU A 104 10.10 -10.84 7.08
N VAL A 105 8.79 -10.93 6.84
CA VAL A 105 8.02 -12.18 6.98
C VAL A 105 8.55 -13.21 5.97
N PRO A 106 8.88 -14.45 6.39
CA PRO A 106 9.49 -15.45 5.50
C PRO A 106 8.71 -15.72 4.21
N GLY A 107 7.37 -15.68 4.27
CA GLY A 107 6.49 -15.83 3.11
C GLY A 107 6.66 -14.74 2.05
N ALA A 108 7.03 -13.51 2.44
CA ALA A 108 7.28 -12.41 1.51
C ALA A 108 8.52 -12.63 0.61
N ARG A 109 9.43 -13.53 1.03
CA ARG A 109 10.67 -13.85 0.29
C ARG A 109 10.55 -15.14 -0.53
N GLY A 110 9.57 -15.98 -0.22
CA GLY A 110 9.40 -17.30 -0.80
C GLY A 110 8.26 -17.35 -1.83
N PHE A 111 8.42 -16.71 -2.99
CA PHE A 111 7.52 -16.95 -4.14
C PHE A 111 7.80 -18.34 -4.73
N SER A 112 7.44 -19.40 -4.00
CA SER A 112 7.69 -20.76 -4.45
C SER A 112 6.74 -21.08 -5.61
N ARG A 113 7.31 -21.36 -6.79
CA ARG A 113 6.55 -21.93 -7.92
C ARG A 113 6.08 -23.30 -7.48
N ARG A 114 4.82 -23.42 -7.05
CA ARG A 114 4.19 -24.74 -6.90
C ARG A 114 4.30 -25.44 -8.26
N PRO A 115 4.95 -26.62 -8.37
CA PRO A 115 5.03 -27.34 -9.63
C PRO A 115 3.61 -27.60 -10.16
N PRO A 116 3.40 -27.63 -11.48
CA PRO A 116 2.15 -28.14 -12.04
C PRO A 116 1.81 -29.47 -11.35
N ARG A 117 0.57 -29.64 -10.89
CA ARG A 117 0.12 -30.97 -10.48
C ARG A 117 0.23 -31.83 -11.73
N ASP A 118 1.09 -32.85 -11.69
CA ASP A 118 1.10 -33.88 -12.73
C ASP A 118 -0.34 -34.39 -12.87
N PRO A 119 -0.89 -34.44 -14.10
CA PRO A 119 -2.07 -35.24 -14.34
C PRO A 119 -1.67 -36.67 -13.93
N GLY A 120 -2.19 -37.14 -12.79
CA GLY A 120 -2.03 -38.54 -12.40
C GLY A 120 -2.44 -39.41 -13.60
N PRO A 121 -1.76 -40.55 -13.82
CA PRO A 121 -1.91 -41.34 -15.03
C PRO A 121 -3.39 -41.53 -15.31
N ALA A 122 -3.83 -41.06 -16.48
CA ALA A 122 -5.18 -41.26 -16.97
C ALA A 122 -5.51 -42.73 -16.76
N GLY A 123 -6.50 -42.98 -15.90
CA GLY A 123 -6.91 -44.33 -15.55
C GLY A 123 -7.09 -45.12 -16.83
N SER A 124 -6.24 -46.12 -17.03
CA SER A 124 -6.45 -47.17 -18.01
C SER A 124 -7.66 -47.98 -17.54
N SER A 125 -8.85 -47.47 -17.80
CA SER A 125 -10.05 -48.30 -17.88
C SER A 125 -10.27 -48.64 -19.34
N ALA A 126 -9.56 -49.67 -19.78
CA ALA A 126 -9.96 -50.56 -20.86
C ALA A 126 -9.76 -51.99 -20.32
N PRO A 127 -10.53 -53.00 -20.76
CA PRO A 127 -11.43 -53.04 -21.92
C PRO A 127 -12.92 -52.85 -21.61
#